data_AF-A0A6B1EWD4-F1
#
_entry.id   AF-A0A6B1EWD4-F1
#
_cell.length_a   1.000
_cell.length_b   1.000
_cell.length_c   1.000
_cell.angle_alpha   90.00
_cell.angle_beta   90.00
_cell.angle_gamma   90.00
#
_symmetry.space_group_name_H-M   'P 1'
#
loop_
_entity.id
_entity.type
_entity.pdbx_description
1 polymer ?
#
loop_
_entity_poly.entity_id
_entity_poly.type
_entity_poly.pdbx_seq_one_letter_code
_entity_poly.pdbx_strand_id
1 'polypeptide(L)'
;MFSSNRNGNFEIYMMNPDGSQQVRLTKHRANDLDPVFSPTGEDILFVSERSGERDLYIMRADGLGERPVFRTAPAYTVHIYCQSRWQWTSTDC
;
A
#
# COMPACT_ATOMS: atom_id res chain seq x y z
N MET A 1 -4.41 -0.33 10.17
CA MET A 1 -4.04 -0.89 8.86
C MET A 1 -2.62 -1.41 8.95
N PHE A 2 -2.34 -2.58 8.37
CA PHE A 2 -1.03 -3.23 8.48
C PHE A 2 -0.82 -4.22 7.32
N SER A 3 0.44 -4.55 7.01
CA SER A 3 0.77 -5.63 6.08
C SER A 3 1.01 -6.95 6.82
N SER A 4 0.57 -8.06 6.26
CA SER A 4 0.78 -9.40 6.85
C SER A 4 0.95 -10.46 5.77
N ASN A 5 1.93 -11.35 5.98
CA ASN A 5 2.23 -12.48 5.09
C ASN A 5 1.54 -13.80 5.50
N ARG A 6 0.52 -13.73 6.35
CA ARG A 6 -0.19 -14.91 6.89
C ARG A 6 -0.83 -15.82 5.84
N ASN A 7 -0.90 -15.38 4.58
CA ASN A 7 -1.43 -16.14 3.44
C ASN A 7 -0.37 -16.50 2.38
N GLY A 8 0.92 -16.43 2.71
CA GLY A 8 2.01 -16.86 1.83
C GLY A 8 2.67 -15.73 1.03
N ASN A 9 2.02 -14.58 0.89
CA ASN A 9 2.55 -13.32 0.39
C ASN A 9 2.06 -12.16 1.27
N PHE A 10 2.77 -11.04 1.28
CA PHE A 10 2.33 -9.86 2.01
C PHE A 10 1.08 -9.25 1.39
N GLU A 11 0.12 -8.95 2.24
CA GLU A 11 -1.18 -8.39 1.87
C GLU A 11 -1.56 -7.31 2.87
N ILE A 12 -2.40 -6.37 2.44
CA ILE A 12 -2.87 -5.26 3.27
C ILE A 12 -4.14 -5.67 4.01
N TYR A 13 -4.12 -5.43 5.31
CA TYR A 13 -5.23 -5.69 6.22
C TYR A 13 -5.68 -4.41 6.91
N MET A 14 -7.00 -4.33 7.14
CA MET A 14 -7.62 -3.36 8.02
C MET A 14 -8.20 -4.06 9.24
N MET A 15 -8.22 -3.37 10.37
CA MET A 15 -8.82 -3.84 11.60
C MET A 15 -9.19 -2.64 12.46
N ASN A 16 -10.07 -2.86 13.43
CA ASN A 16 -10.38 -1.89 14.46
C ASN A 16 -9.15 -1.61 15.34
N PRO A 17 -9.08 -0.45 16.03
CA PRO A 17 -7.98 -0.13 16.94
C PRO A 17 -7.76 -1.14 18.07
N ASP A 18 -8.81 -1.87 18.45
CA ASP A 18 -8.78 -2.95 19.44
C ASP A 18 -8.25 -4.29 18.87
N GLY A 19 -7.92 -4.35 17.58
CA GLY A 19 -7.44 -5.54 16.88
C GLY A 19 -8.53 -6.46 16.35
N SER A 20 -9.81 -6.15 16.58
CA SER A 20 -10.96 -6.90 16.08
C SER A 20 -11.27 -6.60 14.60
N GLN A 21 -12.15 -7.41 14.00
CA GLN A 21 -12.64 -7.23 12.62
C GLN A 21 -11.52 -7.11 11.58
N GLN A 22 -10.55 -8.03 11.63
CA GLN A 22 -9.47 -8.06 10.65
C GLN A 22 -10.02 -8.47 9.28
N VAL A 23 -9.91 -7.57 8.30
CA VAL A 23 -10.34 -7.77 6.91
C VAL A 23 -9.14 -7.62 5.98
N ARG A 24 -9.00 -8.56 5.04
CA ARG A 24 -8.02 -8.50 3.95
C ARG A 24 -8.55 -7.58 2.85
N LEU A 25 -7.83 -6.52 2.54
CA LEU A 25 -8.21 -5.56 1.50
C LEU A 25 -7.70 -5.99 0.12
N THR A 26 -6.42 -6.34 0.02
CA THR A 26 -5.79 -6.75 -1.24
C THR A 26 -5.81 -8.27 -1.41
N LYS A 27 -5.96 -8.75 -2.64
CA LYS A 27 -5.97 -10.18 -2.97
C LYS A 27 -5.17 -10.45 -4.23
N HIS A 28 -3.85 -10.50 -4.09
CA HIS A 28 -2.95 -10.78 -5.21
C HIS A 28 -1.93 -11.87 -4.83
N ARG A 29 -1.13 -12.30 -5.80
CA ARG A 29 -0.04 -13.28 -5.58
C ARG A 29 1.31 -12.62 -5.28
N ALA A 30 1.42 -11.32 -5.59
CA ALA A 30 2.60 -10.51 -5.34
C ALA A 30 2.49 -9.85 -3.96
N ASN A 31 3.58 -9.31 -3.44
CA ASN A 31 3.55 -8.62 -2.16
C ASN A 31 2.94 -7.22 -2.28
N ASP A 32 2.09 -6.88 -1.32
CA ASP A 32 1.54 -5.55 -1.09
C ASP A 32 1.99 -5.04 0.30
N LEU A 33 2.67 -3.90 0.33
CA LEU A 33 3.50 -3.41 1.44
C LEU A 33 3.25 -1.93 1.74
N ASP A 34 3.68 -1.51 2.93
CA ASP A 34 3.76 -0.11 3.39
C ASP A 34 2.50 0.74 3.13
N PRO A 35 1.29 0.29 3.54
CA PRO A 35 0.08 1.02 3.25
C PRO A 35 -0.04 2.31 4.09
N VAL A 36 -0.52 3.39 3.46
CA VAL A 36 -0.84 4.66 4.12
C VAL A 36 -2.20 5.18 3.65
N PHE A 37 -2.97 5.79 4.56
CA PHE A 37 -4.21 6.47 4.19
C PHE A 37 -3.93 7.83 3.54
N SER A 38 -4.80 8.22 2.62
CA SER A 38 -4.92 9.60 2.17
C SER A 38 -5.33 10.51 3.35
N PRO A 39 -5.08 11.84 3.27
CA PRO A 39 -5.49 12.78 4.32
C PRO A 39 -6.99 12.72 4.63
N THR A 40 -7.80 12.45 3.60
CA THR A 40 -9.26 12.35 3.70
C THR A 40 -9.73 11.00 4.22
N GLY A 41 -8.83 9.99 4.25
CA GLY A 41 -9.16 8.61 4.63
C GLY A 41 -9.96 7.85 3.57
N GLU A 42 -10.18 8.44 2.40
CA GLU A 42 -10.97 7.84 1.31
C GLU A 42 -10.18 6.82 0.50
N ASP A 43 -8.86 7.01 0.42
CA ASP A 43 -7.96 6.19 -0.37
C ASP A 43 -6.79 5.66 0.49
N ILE A 44 -6.18 4.58 0.01
CA ILE A 44 -4.99 3.95 0.56
C ILE A 44 -3.95 3.89 -0.55
N LEU A 45 -2.79 4.48 -0.32
CA LEU A 45 -1.60 4.31 -1.16
C LEU A 45 -0.73 3.19 -0.57
N PHE A 46 -0.19 2.34 -1.42
CA PHE A 46 0.64 1.23 -1.00
C PHE A 46 1.63 0.83 -2.09
N VAL A 47 2.66 0.08 -1.70
CA VAL A 47 3.65 -0.49 -2.61
C VAL A 47 3.18 -1.87 -3.05
N SER A 48 3.23 -2.17 -4.35
CA SER A 48 2.90 -3.49 -4.90
C SER A 48 3.97 -3.99 -5.85
N GLU A 49 4.27 -5.28 -5.76
CA GLU A 49 5.20 -5.99 -6.66
C GLU A 49 4.51 -6.62 -7.87
N ARG A 50 3.23 -6.31 -8.10
CA ARG A 50 2.40 -7.03 -9.10
C ARG A 50 2.84 -6.82 -10.56
N SER A 51 3.62 -5.79 -10.85
CA SER A 51 4.17 -5.50 -12.18
C SER A 51 5.53 -6.16 -12.42
N GLY A 52 6.09 -6.86 -11.43
CA GLY A 52 7.46 -7.38 -11.45
C GLY A 52 8.48 -6.51 -10.73
N GLU A 53 8.11 -5.25 -10.41
CA GLU A 53 8.91 -4.29 -9.64
C GLU A 53 8.05 -3.63 -8.55
N ARG A 54 8.66 -2.89 -7.62
CA ARG A 54 7.95 -2.15 -6.57
C ARG A 54 7.35 -0.86 -7.11
N ASP A 55 6.04 -0.89 -7.33
CA ASP A 55 5.23 0.20 -7.87
C ASP A 55 4.27 0.78 -6.84
N LEU A 56 3.82 2.02 -7.06
CA LEU A 56 2.77 2.62 -6.23
C LEU A 56 1.40 2.30 -6.79
N TYR A 57 0.55 1.78 -5.91
CA TYR A 57 -0.86 1.53 -6.16
C TYR A 57 -1.73 2.32 -5.21
N ILE A 58 -2.90 2.69 -5.69
CA ILE A 58 -3.95 3.30 -4.88
C ILE A 58 -5.21 2.45 -4.97
N MET A 59 -5.93 2.36 -3.86
CA MET A 59 -7.25 1.79 -3.78
C MET A 59 -8.10 2.63 -2.84
N ARG A 60 -9.41 2.46 -2.88
CA ARG A 60 -10.28 3.07 -1.88
C ARG A 60 -10.09 2.40 -0.53
N ALA A 61 -10.48 3.07 0.56
CA ALA A 61 -10.39 2.54 1.91
C ALA A 61 -11.16 1.22 2.12
N ASP A 62 -12.15 0.92 1.28
CA ASP A 62 -12.90 -0.34 1.29
C ASP A 62 -12.20 -1.49 0.52
N GLY A 63 -11.01 -1.24 -0.03
CA GLY A 63 -10.23 -2.20 -0.81
C GLY A 63 -10.65 -2.30 -2.28
N LEU A 64 -11.61 -1.50 -2.75
CA LEU A 64 -12.05 -1.53 -4.14
C LEU A 64 -11.30 -0.52 -5.01
N GLY A 65 -11.32 -0.76 -6.32
CA GLY A 65 -10.78 0.17 -7.31
C GLY A 65 -9.24 0.25 -7.32
N GLU A 66 -8.56 -0.84 -6.96
CA GLU A 66 -7.10 -0.92 -7.02
C GLU A 66 -6.58 -0.56 -8.43
N ARG A 67 -5.66 0.41 -8.50
CA ARG A 67 -5.03 0.83 -9.77
C ARG A 67 -3.61 1.36 -9.52
N PRO A 68 -2.72 1.24 -10.52
CA PRO A 68 -1.39 1.85 -10.41
C PRO A 68 -1.49 3.38 -10.42
N VAL A 69 -0.62 4.02 -9.65
CA VAL A 69 -0.41 5.49 -9.65
C VAL A 69 0.91 5.83 -10.31
N PHE A 70 1.96 5.05 -10.01
CA PHE A 70 3.29 5.26 -10.54
C PHE A 70 3.96 3.92 -10.79
N ARG A 71 4.63 3.80 -11.94
CA ARG A 71 5.41 2.62 -12.30
C ARG A 71 6.88 2.96 -12.28
N THR A 72 7.66 2.32 -11.42
CA THR A 72 9.11 2.47 -11.36
C THR A 72 9.78 1.76 -12.53
N ALA A 73 10.93 2.29 -12.94
CA ALA A 73 11.89 1.50 -13.69
C ALA A 73 12.69 0.61 -12.72
N PRO A 74 13.21 -0.56 -13.14
CA PRO A 74 13.83 -1.59 -12.30
C PRO A 74 14.95 -1.16 -11.32
N ALA A 75 15.43 0.08 -11.41
CA ALA A 75 16.51 0.61 -10.60
C ALA A 75 16.06 1.43 -9.38
N TYR A 76 14.76 1.71 -9.22
CA TYR A 76 14.25 2.60 -8.18
C TYR A 76 13.43 1.87 -7.12
N THR A 77 13.67 2.21 -5.86
CA THR A 77 12.87 1.73 -4.73
C THR A 77 11.91 2.84 -4.31
N VAL A 78 10.61 2.53 -4.21
CA VAL A 78 9.67 3.47 -3.62
C VAL A 78 9.51 3.20 -2.13
N HIS A 79 9.70 4.25 -1.34
CA HIS A 79 9.34 4.29 0.07
C HIS A 79 8.23 5.31 0.30
N ILE A 80 7.21 4.94 1.08
CA ILE A 80 6.13 5.83 1.49
C ILE A 80 6.48 6.42 2.86
N TYR A 81 6.77 7.72 2.92
CA TYR A 81 7.04 8.43 4.16
C TYR A 81 5.83 9.27 4.59
N CYS A 82 5.40 9.12 5.84
CA CYS A 82 4.43 10.02 6.46
C CYS A 82 5.17 11.25 7.00
N GLN A 83 5.14 12.38 6.28
CA GLN A 83 5.67 13.66 6.76
C GLN A 83 4.53 14.62 7.18
N SER A 84 4.80 15.49 8.14
CA SER A 84 3.86 16.51 8.66
C SER A 84 3.51 17.61 7.66
N ARG A 85 4.04 17.54 6.43
CA ARG A 85 3.78 18.45 5.32
C ARG A 85 3.69 17.63 4.04
N TRP A 86 2.51 17.64 3.43
CA TRP A 86 2.15 16.85 2.25
C TRP A 86 3.06 17.13 1.05
N GLN A 87 4.14 16.36 0.92
CA GLN A 87 4.88 16.21 -0.32
C GLN A 87 5.10 14.72 -0.57
N TRP A 88 4.42 14.20 -1.60
CA TRP A 88 4.68 12.89 -2.16
C TRP A 88 5.98 12.97 -2.95
N THR A 89 7.12 12.76 -2.27
CA THR A 89 8.41 12.64 -2.95
C THR A 89 8.95 11.23 -2.72
N SER A 90 9.26 10.52 -3.80
CA SER A 90 10.23 9.43 -3.77
C SER A 90 11.58 10.05 -3.41
N THR A 91 11.95 10.03 -2.14
CA THR A 91 13.32 10.33 -1.73
C THR A 91 14.13 9.05 -1.86
N ASP A 92 14.90 8.94 -2.94
CA ASP A 92 16.16 8.22 -2.91
C ASP A 92 17.27 9.22 -2.52
N CYS A 93 18.22 8.76 -1.73
CA CYS A 93 19.49 9.45 -1.48
C CYS A 93 20.35 9.47 -2.75
#